data_AF-A0A940UK25-F1
#
_entry.id   AF-A0A940UK25-F1
#
_cell.length_a   1.000
_cell.length_b   1.000
_cell.length_c   1.000
_cell.angle_alpha   90.00
_cell.angle_beta   90.00
_cell.angle_gamma   90.00
#
_symmetry.space_group_name_H-M   'P 1'
#
loop_
_entity.id
_entity.type
_entity.pdbx_description
1 polymer ?
#
loop_
_entity_poly.entity_id
_entity_poly.type
_entity_poly.pdbx_seq_one_letter_code
_entity_poly.pdbx_strand_id
1 'polypeptide(L)'
;MKPTPFDEQKDYAPTPFDRRHCEVAARLKEAGLRWWAHVGCFAWDPNGWLTETSPLPNRIYFILNLSHFARLLGGVPEISKKLVWLPTWHQARLLCRQHGVSDEQVSSIWSSAEPMGPGDELIALYELLLDRLRGG
;
A
#
# COMPACT_ATOMS: atom_id res chain seq x y z
N MET A 1 -1.97 27.28 -5.92
CA MET A 1 -1.44 26.69 -7.16
C MET A 1 -2.40 25.57 -7.56
N LYS A 2 -2.89 25.53 -8.81
CA LYS A 2 -3.69 24.38 -9.27
C LYS A 2 -2.75 23.22 -9.57
N PRO A 3 -3.01 21.98 -9.11
CA PRO A 3 -2.20 20.83 -9.47
C PRO A 3 -2.20 20.64 -11.00
N THR A 4 -1.04 20.29 -11.57
CA THR A 4 -0.98 19.83 -12.95
C THR A 4 -1.72 18.49 -13.03
N PRO A 5 -2.75 18.34 -13.87
CA PRO A 5 -3.46 17.08 -14.01
C PRO A 5 -2.55 16.02 -14.64
N PHE A 6 -2.74 14.75 -14.26
CA PHE A 6 -2.08 13.60 -14.88
C PHE A 6 -2.55 13.44 -16.33
N ASP A 7 -1.62 13.24 -17.25
CA ASP A 7 -1.85 13.05 -18.67
C ASP A 7 -1.46 11.63 -19.09
N GLU A 8 -2.44 10.73 -19.22
CA GLU A 8 -2.23 9.31 -19.54
C GLU A 8 -1.48 9.07 -20.87
N GLN A 9 -1.39 10.06 -21.77
CA GLN A 9 -0.68 9.91 -23.05
C GLN A 9 0.84 10.04 -22.91
N LYS A 10 1.33 10.66 -21.84
CA LYS A 10 2.77 10.95 -21.67
C LYS A 10 3.30 10.72 -20.27
N ASP A 11 2.44 10.78 -19.26
CA ASP A 11 2.82 10.62 -17.87
C ASP A 11 2.77 9.13 -17.51
N TYR A 12 3.83 8.66 -16.85
CA TYR A 12 3.86 7.35 -16.23
C TYR A 12 3.32 7.47 -14.82
N ALA A 13 2.42 6.57 -14.42
CA ALA A 13 1.87 6.57 -13.07
C ALA A 13 3.02 6.49 -12.04
N PRO A 14 3.07 7.39 -11.04
CA PRO A 14 4.20 7.47 -10.11
C PRO A 14 4.23 6.31 -9.10
N THR A 15 3.14 5.56 -8.98
CA THR A 15 3.00 4.42 -8.08
C THR A 15 2.21 3.31 -8.78
N PRO A 16 2.45 2.03 -8.44
CA PRO A 16 1.68 0.92 -9.01
C PRO A 16 0.27 0.80 -8.43
N PHE A 17 -0.07 1.56 -7.37
CA PHE A 17 -1.27 1.33 -6.58
C PHE A 17 -2.57 1.61 -7.36
N ASP A 18 -3.22 0.52 -7.74
CA ASP A 18 -4.60 0.48 -8.22
C ASP A 18 -5.53 -0.08 -7.13
N ARG A 19 -6.76 -0.39 -7.53
CA ARG A 19 -7.75 -1.00 -6.62
C ARG A 19 -7.36 -2.40 -6.15
N ARG A 20 -6.70 -3.21 -6.98
CA ARG A 20 -6.26 -4.57 -6.61
C ARG A 20 -5.24 -4.49 -5.47
N HIS A 21 -4.29 -3.55 -5.56
CA HIS A 21 -3.33 -3.31 -4.47
C HIS A 21 -4.01 -2.91 -3.16
N CYS A 22 -5.02 -2.03 -3.24
CA CYS A 22 -5.79 -1.60 -2.08
C CYS A 22 -6.52 -2.75 -1.39
N GLU A 23 -7.14 -3.63 -2.19
CA GLU A 23 -7.91 -4.77 -1.70
C GLU A 23 -7.01 -5.83 -1.03
N VAL A 24 -5.87 -6.17 -1.63
CA VAL A 24 -4.92 -7.11 -0.99
C VAL A 24 -4.28 -6.49 0.25
N ALA A 25 -3.97 -5.20 0.24
CA ALA A 25 -3.47 -4.51 1.43
C ALA A 25 -4.50 -4.46 2.58
N ALA A 26 -5.80 -4.34 2.28
CA ALA A 26 -6.83 -4.46 3.29
C ALA A 26 -6.87 -5.86 3.90
N ARG A 27 -6.75 -6.91 3.07
CA ARG A 27 -6.63 -8.30 3.54
C ARG A 27 -5.41 -8.51 4.43
N LEU A 28 -4.27 -7.88 4.12
CA LEU A 28 -3.08 -7.88 4.99
C LEU A 28 -3.37 -7.27 6.36
N LYS A 29 -4.05 -6.11 6.39
CA LYS A 29 -4.46 -5.47 7.64
C LYS A 29 -5.42 -6.35 8.45
N GLU A 30 -6.41 -6.96 7.80
CA GLU A 30 -7.35 -7.89 8.41
C GLU A 30 -6.67 -9.14 8.97
N ALA A 31 -5.63 -9.63 8.28
CA ALA A 31 -4.78 -10.72 8.74
C ALA A 31 -3.80 -10.31 9.86
N GLY A 32 -3.88 -9.06 10.34
CA GLY A 32 -3.11 -8.61 11.50
C GLY A 32 -1.77 -7.97 11.15
N LEU A 33 -1.51 -7.61 9.89
CA LEU A 33 -0.33 -6.80 9.55
C LEU A 33 -0.39 -5.47 10.32
N ARG A 34 0.45 -5.36 11.34
CA ARG A 34 0.56 -4.13 12.13
C ARG A 34 1.32 -3.08 11.33
N TRP A 35 0.83 -1.86 11.40
CA TRP A 35 1.54 -0.71 10.84
C TRP A 35 1.39 0.50 11.74
N TRP A 36 2.45 1.30 11.80
CA TRP A 36 2.48 2.56 12.52
C TRP A 36 2.63 3.69 11.51
N ALA A 37 1.60 4.53 11.41
CA ALA A 37 1.61 5.65 10.48
C ALA A 37 2.80 6.58 10.77
N HIS A 38 3.58 6.87 9.72
CA HIS A 38 4.69 7.81 9.74
C HIS A 38 4.76 8.58 8.42
N VAL A 39 5.57 9.64 8.39
CA VAL A 39 5.81 10.41 7.16
C VAL A 39 6.44 9.50 6.11
N GLY A 40 5.92 9.52 4.89
CA GLY A 40 6.39 8.68 3.79
C GLY A 40 5.56 7.40 3.56
N CYS A 41 4.53 7.13 4.36
CA CYS A 41 3.60 6.04 4.06
C CYS A 41 2.61 6.42 2.95
N PHE A 42 2.27 5.46 2.09
CA PHE A 42 1.03 5.51 1.32
C PHE A 42 -0.10 4.86 2.12
N ALA A 43 -1.26 5.51 2.16
CA ALA A 43 -2.39 5.08 2.97
C ALA A 43 -3.69 5.20 2.18
N TRP A 44 -4.41 4.11 2.04
CA TRP A 44 -5.73 4.07 1.41
C TRP A 44 -6.84 4.38 2.42
N ASP A 45 -7.77 5.25 2.03
CA ASP A 45 -8.98 5.59 2.79
C ASP A 45 -10.24 4.95 2.14
N PRO A 46 -10.57 3.69 2.47
CA PRO A 46 -11.71 2.99 1.88
C PRO A 46 -13.07 3.57 2.27
N ASN A 47 -13.15 4.24 3.42
CA ASN A 47 -14.42 4.64 4.04
C ASN A 47 -14.70 6.14 3.95
N GLY A 48 -13.81 6.92 3.34
CA GLY A 48 -14.04 8.35 3.16
C GLY A 48 -13.82 9.19 4.42
N TRP A 49 -12.98 8.74 5.35
CA TRP A 49 -12.69 9.49 6.58
C TRP A 49 -12.03 10.85 6.31
N LEU A 50 -11.28 10.98 5.23
CA LEU A 50 -10.62 12.23 4.83
C LEU A 50 -11.52 13.00 3.87
N THR A 51 -12.00 14.18 4.27
CA THR A 51 -12.85 15.01 3.40
C THR A 51 -12.07 15.63 2.24
N GLU A 52 -10.75 15.77 2.39
CA GLU A 52 -9.88 16.34 1.36
C GLU A 52 -9.70 15.36 0.20
N THR A 53 -9.77 15.86 -1.04
CA THR A 53 -9.52 15.05 -2.24
C THR A 53 -8.06 14.64 -2.30
N SER A 54 -7.81 13.35 -2.54
CA SER A 54 -6.45 12.89 -2.79
C SER A 54 -5.95 13.31 -4.18
N PRO A 55 -4.67 13.70 -4.32
CA PRO A 55 -4.02 13.84 -5.63
C PRO A 55 -3.75 12.49 -6.32
N LEU A 56 -3.79 11.36 -5.59
CA LEU A 56 -3.67 10.02 -6.16
C LEU A 56 -5.06 9.40 -6.37
N PRO A 57 -5.21 8.48 -7.33
CA PRO A 57 -6.48 7.79 -7.55
C PRO A 57 -6.91 6.97 -6.32
N ASN A 58 -8.17 6.53 -6.33
CA ASN A 58 -8.73 5.61 -5.34
C ASN A 58 -8.68 6.08 -3.87
N ARG A 59 -8.56 7.39 -3.61
CA ARG A 59 -8.44 7.94 -2.25
C ARG A 59 -7.22 7.40 -1.51
N ILE A 60 -6.11 7.24 -2.24
CA ILE A 60 -4.81 6.87 -1.70
C ILE A 60 -4.08 8.15 -1.31
N TYR A 61 -3.53 8.27 -0.12
CA TYR A 61 -2.84 9.46 0.33
C TYR A 61 -1.37 9.15 0.59
N PHE A 62 -0.49 10.09 0.26
CA PHE A 62 0.90 10.06 0.73
C PHE A 62 1.00 10.91 2.01
N ILE A 63 1.40 10.29 3.12
CA ILE A 63 1.49 10.97 4.42
C ILE A 63 2.73 11.88 4.41
N LEU A 64 2.55 13.14 4.02
CA LEU A 64 3.60 14.17 4.07
C LEU A 64 3.69 14.88 5.43
N ASN A 65 2.56 15.00 6.12
CA ASN A 65 2.46 15.70 7.40
C ASN A 65 1.60 14.87 8.35
N LEU A 66 2.25 14.06 9.19
CA LEU A 66 1.57 13.16 10.12
C LEU A 66 0.63 13.92 11.08
N SER A 67 1.04 15.09 11.57
CA SER A 67 0.24 15.92 12.48
C SER A 67 -1.05 16.41 11.84
N HIS A 68 -1.02 16.72 10.54
CA HIS A 68 -2.22 17.10 9.79
C HIS A 68 -3.22 15.94 9.69
N PHE A 69 -2.76 14.74 9.28
CA PHE A 69 -3.60 13.53 9.24
C PHE A 69 -4.14 13.18 10.63
N ALA A 70 -3.32 13.29 11.67
CA ALA A 70 -3.74 13.05 13.05
C ALA A 70 -4.84 14.02 13.48
N ARG A 71 -4.75 15.31 13.14
CA ARG A 71 -5.80 16.29 13.43
C ARG A 71 -7.13 15.94 12.74
N LEU A 72 -7.08 15.48 11.50
CA LEU A 72 -8.28 15.09 10.74
C LEU A 72 -8.91 13.78 11.27
N LEU A 73 -8.09 12.82 11.68
CA LEU A 73 -8.55 11.47 12.02
C LEU A 73 -8.72 11.21 13.52
N GLY A 74 -8.34 12.14 14.39
CA GLY A 74 -8.49 12.02 15.84
C GLY A 74 -7.28 11.44 16.57
N GLY A 75 -6.08 11.61 16.01
CA GLY A 75 -4.79 11.20 16.59
C GLY A 75 -4.05 10.19 15.72
N VAL A 76 -2.74 10.03 15.97
CA VAL A 76 -1.89 9.09 15.23
C VAL A 76 -2.39 7.64 15.31
N PRO A 77 -2.85 7.11 16.46
CA PRO A 77 -3.38 5.74 16.53
C PRO A 77 -4.61 5.51 15.65
N GLU A 78 -5.44 6.54 15.46
CA GLU A 78 -6.64 6.45 14.64
C GLU A 78 -6.31 6.35 13.15
N ILE A 79 -5.15 6.85 12.70
CA ILE A 79 -4.69 6.71 11.32
C ILE A 79 -4.54 5.24 10.96
N SER A 80 -3.81 4.47 11.79
CA SER A 80 -3.60 3.04 11.52
C SER A 80 -4.89 2.22 11.58
N LYS A 81 -5.86 2.64 12.42
CA LYS A 81 -7.17 2.00 12.54
C LYS A 81 -8.08 2.31 11.35
N LYS A 82 -8.13 3.57 10.90
CA LYS A 82 -9.07 4.03 9.87
C LYS A 82 -8.56 3.81 8.45
N LEU A 83 -7.26 3.94 8.23
CA LEU A 83 -6.63 3.81 6.92
C LEU A 83 -5.96 2.44 6.76
N VAL A 84 -5.72 2.06 5.51
CA VAL A 84 -5.01 0.84 5.13
C VAL A 84 -3.63 1.24 4.62
N TRP A 85 -2.56 0.63 5.14
CA TRP A 85 -1.22 0.87 4.63
C TRP A 85 -1.06 0.29 3.24
N LEU A 86 -0.42 1.01 2.32
CA LEU A 86 0.07 0.48 1.06
C LEU A 86 1.62 0.47 1.08
N PRO A 87 2.25 -0.61 1.57
CA PRO A 87 3.70 -0.75 1.53
C PRO A 87 4.27 -0.58 0.10
N THR A 88 5.34 0.19 -0.05
CA THR A 88 6.09 0.17 -1.32
C THR A 88 6.75 -1.20 -1.54
N TRP A 89 7.25 -1.47 -2.74
CA TRP A 89 8.00 -2.71 -3.03
C TRP A 89 9.15 -2.94 -2.04
N HIS A 90 9.90 -1.90 -1.70
CA HIS A 90 10.97 -1.99 -0.71
C HIS A 90 10.43 -2.39 0.68
N GLN A 91 9.34 -1.75 1.12
CA GLN A 91 8.70 -2.06 2.41
C GLN A 91 8.11 -3.47 2.43
N ALA A 92 7.42 -3.90 1.37
CA ALA A 92 6.88 -5.24 1.23
C ALA A 92 7.97 -6.32 1.34
N ARG A 93 9.13 -6.12 0.71
CA ARG A 93 10.26 -7.04 0.85
C ARG A 93 10.84 -7.10 2.26
N LEU A 94 10.94 -5.96 2.95
CA LEU A 94 11.36 -5.94 4.34
C LEU A 94 10.38 -6.71 5.23
N LEU A 95 9.07 -6.53 5.01
CA LEU A 95 8.03 -7.29 5.71
C LEU A 95 8.12 -8.79 5.41
N CYS A 96 8.28 -9.18 4.15
CA CYS A 96 8.48 -10.58 3.76
C CYS A 96 9.63 -11.22 4.55
N ARG A 97 10.80 -10.58 4.60
CA ARG A 97 11.95 -11.06 5.38
C ARG A 97 11.65 -11.15 6.87
N GLN A 98 10.98 -10.14 7.44
CA GLN A 98 10.59 -10.13 8.84
C GLN A 98 9.63 -11.29 9.19
N HIS A 99 8.79 -11.70 8.24
CA HIS A 99 7.81 -12.78 8.39
C HIS A 99 8.28 -14.13 7.85
N GLY A 100 9.58 -14.30 7.60
CA GLY A 100 10.16 -15.60 7.22
C GLY A 100 9.87 -16.03 5.78
N VAL A 101 9.46 -15.12 4.90
CA VAL A 101 9.47 -15.36 3.44
C VAL A 101 10.91 -15.28 2.96
N SER A 102 11.41 -16.35 2.36
CA SER A 102 12.80 -16.39 1.88
C SER A 102 12.98 -15.57 0.60
N ASP A 103 14.22 -15.15 0.31
CA ASP A 103 14.51 -14.43 -0.94
C ASP A 103 14.23 -15.33 -2.16
N GLU A 104 14.37 -16.66 -2.05
CA GLU A 104 14.00 -17.62 -3.11
C GLU A 104 12.50 -17.61 -3.40
N GLN A 105 11.65 -17.55 -2.35
CA GLN A 105 10.20 -17.44 -2.52
C GLN A 105 9.84 -16.13 -3.23
N VAL A 106 10.47 -15.02 -2.85
CA VAL A 106 10.29 -13.72 -3.52
C VAL A 106 10.78 -13.76 -4.97
N SER A 107 11.92 -14.38 -5.25
CA SER A 107 12.45 -14.53 -6.62
C SER A 107 11.54 -15.38 -7.51
N SER A 108 10.81 -16.35 -6.93
CA SER A 108 9.92 -17.23 -7.69
C SER A 108 8.73 -16.49 -8.34
N ILE A 109 8.36 -15.30 -7.84
CA ILE A 109 7.35 -14.41 -8.44
C ILE A 109 7.67 -14.15 -9.92
N TRP A 110 8.94 -13.89 -10.22
CA TRP A 110 9.43 -13.60 -11.57
C TRP A 110 9.59 -14.82 -12.47
N SER A 111 9.45 -16.03 -11.91
CA SER A 111 9.58 -17.30 -12.63
C SER A 111 8.22 -17.91 -13.01
N SER A 112 7.13 -17.16 -12.81
CA SER A 112 5.78 -17.60 -13.20
C SER A 112 5.64 -17.66 -14.73
N ALA A 113 4.82 -18.61 -15.20
CA ALA A 113 4.59 -18.82 -16.64
C ALA A 113 3.71 -17.74 -17.27
N GLU A 114 2.99 -16.96 -16.47
CA GLU A 114 2.15 -15.87 -16.94
C GLU A 114 2.93 -14.53 -16.97
N PRO A 115 2.77 -13.72 -18.03
CA PRO A 115 3.35 -12.38 -18.07
C PRO A 115 2.78 -11.52 -16.93
N MET A 116 3.65 -10.95 -16.11
CA MET A 116 3.26 -9.95 -15.11
C MET A 116 3.22 -8.56 -15.74
N GLY A 117 2.13 -7.83 -15.50
CA GLY A 117 2.04 -6.40 -15.79
C GLY A 117 2.77 -5.56 -14.72
N PRO A 118 3.04 -4.28 -15.00
CA PRO A 118 3.65 -3.39 -14.01
C PRO A 118 2.81 -3.31 -12.72
N GLY A 119 3.44 -3.59 -11.57
CA GLY A 119 2.80 -3.56 -10.27
C GLY A 119 2.22 -4.91 -9.82
N ASP A 120 2.02 -5.88 -10.72
CA ASP A 120 1.53 -7.21 -10.36
C ASP A 120 2.53 -7.94 -9.43
N GLU A 121 3.83 -7.63 -9.53
CA GLU A 121 4.86 -8.16 -8.64
C GLU A 121 4.65 -7.71 -7.18
N LEU A 122 4.10 -6.51 -6.96
CA LEU A 122 3.80 -6.01 -5.62
C LEU A 122 2.57 -6.70 -5.04
N ILE A 123 1.56 -6.97 -5.88
CA ILE A 123 0.40 -7.78 -5.49
C ILE A 123 0.87 -9.19 -5.09
N ALA A 124 1.73 -9.83 -5.88
CA ALA A 124 2.28 -11.14 -5.57
C ALA A 124 3.07 -11.15 -4.24
N LEU A 125 3.85 -10.10 -3.97
CA LEU A 125 4.51 -9.93 -2.68
C LEU A 125 3.53 -9.80 -1.51
N TYR A 126 2.43 -9.05 -1.70
CA TYR A 126 1.40 -8.93 -0.67
C TYR A 126 0.69 -10.27 -0.42
N GLU A 127 0.39 -11.05 -1.46
CA GLU A 127 -0.23 -12.37 -1.30
C GLU A 127 0.70 -13.34 -0.57
N LEU A 128 2.00 -13.36 -0.89
CA LEU A 128 2.98 -14.17 -0.13
C LEU A 128 3.02 -13.78 1.35
N LEU A 129 3.03 -12.48 1.65
CA LEU A 129 3.00 -11.99 3.02
C LEU A 129 1.69 -12.36 3.72
N LEU A 130 0.57 -12.29 3.00
CA LEU A 130 -0.75 -12.63 3.51
C LEU A 130 -0.86 -14.11 3.87
N ASP A 131 -0.32 -15.00 3.04
CA ASP A 131 -0.24 -16.43 3.33
C ASP A 131 0.53 -16.69 4.63
N ARG A 132 1.66 -15.99 4.83
CA ARG A 132 2.41 -16.08 6.10
C ARG A 132 1.64 -15.57 7.31
N LEU A 133 0.86 -14.51 7.16
CA LEU A 133 0.06 -13.96 8.25
C LEU A 133 -1.14 -14.84 8.60
N ARG A 134 -1.71 -15.55 7.61
CA ARG A 134 -2.87 -16.43 7.79
C ARG A 134 -2.52 -17.86 8.24
N GLY A 135 -1.27 -18.30 8.10
CA GLY A 135 -0.90 -19.69 8.33
C GLY A 135 0.59 -19.98 8.44
N GLY A 136 1.29 -19.26 9.34
CA GLY A 136 2.46 -19.81 10.04
C GLY A 136 2.04 -20.67 11.22
#